data_AF-A0A7Y5L094-F1
#
_entry.id   AF-A0A7Y5L094-F1
#
_cell.length_a   1.000
_cell.length_b   1.000
_cell.length_c   1.000
_cell.angle_alpha   90.00
_cell.angle_beta   90.00
_cell.angle_gamma   90.00
#
_symmetry.space_group_name_H-M   'P 1'
#
loop_
_entity.id
_entity.type
_entity.pdbx_description
1 polymer ?
#
loop_
_entity_poly.entity_id
_entity_poly.type
_entity_poly.pdbx_seq_one_letter_code
_entity_poly.pdbx_strand_id
1 'polypeptide(L)'
;MARLSLLLLPLALLAVACESDPSTTLGPQDDDGADGNDDGNDGDGSGASSGDGGSAQGGEGPGIDPALADREVDYNEALRTASLKLVRRLPSLTQIKKVRDADDPKEAYTEELDAMLADPAFNGRMIKFWRDTMRMGGDGLDTAPVLAAKIMAEGRPFTDLFTATTGNCPSYDGTAGTFADADCASGAPVQAGVLTDPAVQRQFYGNMAFRRVRWIQETFYCSKMPAEISDSPLQVDGKDYTAPYPFDSISSSPINFLDTQSVVCANCHQTLNRVAPLFANFDADGMWQAGIAVQTPLAPEPVTTERTHWLPDGTPTAWRADVPVADLAELGQALAEDPQVGECVVARMWNFALSKEDIVVDLATVPYGVVEPHVTEFDTNGQDLKQVLRGIFLSEDFVSF
;
A
#
# COMPACT_ATOMS: atom_id res chain seq x y z
N MET A 1 1.98 16.35 -67.40
CA MET A 1 3.05 15.52 -66.79
C MET A 1 3.54 16.24 -65.56
N ALA A 2 3.02 15.92 -64.37
CA ALA A 2 3.48 16.48 -63.11
C ALA A 2 3.76 15.31 -62.17
N ARG A 3 5.01 15.19 -61.73
CA ARG A 3 5.51 14.05 -60.96
C ARG A 3 5.07 14.16 -59.50
N LEU A 4 4.45 13.08 -59.06
CA LEU A 4 4.14 12.71 -57.68
C LEU A 4 5.46 12.33 -56.98
N SER A 5 5.79 12.96 -55.85
CA SER A 5 6.82 12.47 -54.93
C SER A 5 6.16 12.23 -53.57
N LEU A 6 5.81 10.96 -53.34
CA LEU A 6 5.33 10.44 -52.06
C LEU A 6 6.57 10.18 -51.17
N LEU A 7 6.70 10.92 -50.07
CA LEU A 7 7.64 10.62 -49.00
C LEU A 7 6.92 9.76 -47.96
N LEU A 8 7.30 8.49 -47.89
CA LEU A 8 6.97 7.55 -46.82
C LEU A 8 7.84 7.87 -45.60
N LEU A 9 7.22 8.26 -44.49
CA LEU A 9 7.81 8.18 -43.14
C LEU A 9 7.26 6.93 -42.44
N PRO A 10 8.11 6.11 -41.80
CA PRO A 10 7.63 5.10 -40.86
C PRO A 10 7.33 5.79 -39.52
N LEU A 11 6.08 5.72 -39.09
CA LEU A 11 5.66 6.11 -37.74
C LEU A 11 6.00 4.95 -36.80
N ALA A 12 6.95 5.16 -35.90
CA ALA A 12 7.21 4.24 -34.80
C ALA A 12 6.07 4.34 -33.78
N LEU A 13 5.38 3.21 -33.52
CA LEU A 13 4.54 3.06 -32.34
C LEU A 13 5.44 2.96 -31.11
N LEU A 14 5.37 3.96 -30.23
CA LEU A 14 5.85 3.86 -28.85
C LEU A 14 4.72 3.27 -28.01
N ALA A 15 4.84 1.99 -27.69
CA ALA A 15 4.13 1.39 -26.56
C ALA A 15 4.87 1.80 -25.28
N VAL A 16 4.31 2.75 -24.53
CA VAL A 16 4.72 3.01 -23.14
C VAL A 16 3.89 2.06 -22.28
N ALA A 17 4.45 0.88 -22.02
CA ALA A 17 3.94 -0.07 -21.05
C ALA A 17 5.07 -0.35 -20.05
N CYS A 18 4.77 -0.14 -18.77
CA CYS A 18 5.62 -0.49 -17.62
C CYS A 18 7.00 0.17 -17.58
N GLU A 19 7.07 1.49 -17.54
CA GLU A 19 8.22 2.18 -16.95
C GLU A 19 7.73 3.24 -15.97
N SER A 20 8.15 3.08 -14.73
CA SER A 20 7.80 3.90 -13.59
C SER A 20 8.75 5.08 -13.49
N ASP A 21 8.27 6.27 -13.85
CA ASP A 21 8.92 7.52 -13.45
C ASP A 21 8.02 8.23 -12.42
N PRO A 22 8.51 8.47 -11.19
CA PRO A 22 7.87 9.41 -10.29
C PRO A 22 8.13 10.82 -10.84
N SER A 23 7.08 11.47 -11.35
CA SER A 23 7.11 12.90 -11.67
C SER A 23 7.40 13.70 -10.41
N THR A 24 8.68 14.00 -10.16
CA THR A 24 9.15 14.96 -9.16
C THR A 24 9.16 16.35 -9.77
N THR A 25 8.04 17.04 -9.69
CA THR A 25 7.97 18.50 -9.88
C THR A 25 7.22 19.12 -8.71
N LEU A 26 7.86 19.08 -7.55
CA LEU A 26 7.59 20.00 -6.45
C LEU A 26 8.75 20.98 -6.39
N GLY A 27 8.46 22.26 -6.55
CA GLY A 27 9.34 23.34 -6.10
C GLY A 27 8.51 24.36 -5.33
N PRO A 28 9.14 25.36 -4.68
CA PRO A 28 10.49 25.37 -4.12
C PRO A 28 10.48 25.54 -2.59
N GLN A 29 11.52 24.98 -1.97
CA GLN A 29 12.33 25.50 -0.86
C GLN A 29 11.63 26.13 0.37
N ASP A 30 11.83 25.49 1.51
CA ASP A 30 12.52 26.14 2.63
C ASP A 30 13.50 25.13 3.27
N ASP A 31 14.69 25.66 3.58
CA ASP A 31 15.91 25.03 4.07
C ASP A 31 15.76 24.27 5.40
N ASP A 32 16.61 23.24 5.58
CA ASP A 32 17.66 23.21 6.61
C ASP A 32 18.20 21.78 6.81
N GLY A 33 19.44 21.52 6.39
CA GLY A 33 20.16 20.30 6.78
C GLY A 33 21.24 19.82 5.82
N ALA A 34 22.21 20.68 5.52
CA ALA A 34 23.45 20.30 4.84
C ALA A 34 24.33 19.39 5.72
N ASP A 35 24.88 18.32 5.14
CA ASP A 35 26.33 18.09 4.99
C ASP A 35 26.64 16.59 4.82
N GLY A 36 27.34 16.24 3.73
CA GLY A 36 27.82 14.88 3.47
C GLY A 36 28.28 14.65 2.04
N ASN A 37 29.26 15.43 1.60
CA ASN A 37 29.97 15.31 0.34
C ASN A 37 30.79 13.99 0.32
N ASP A 38 30.61 13.12 -0.67
CA ASP A 38 31.73 12.29 -1.14
C ASP A 38 31.60 11.94 -2.62
N ASP A 39 32.73 12.07 -3.30
CA ASP A 39 32.91 12.10 -4.74
C ASP A 39 32.99 10.69 -5.34
N GLY A 40 32.33 10.52 -6.49
CA GLY A 40 32.79 9.79 -7.69
C GLY A 40 33.26 8.34 -7.58
N ASN A 41 32.62 7.45 -8.34
CA ASN A 41 33.31 6.72 -9.41
C ASN A 41 32.31 5.99 -10.33
N ASP A 42 32.33 6.35 -11.61
CA ASP A 42 31.67 5.64 -12.70
C ASP A 42 32.25 4.23 -12.87
N GLY A 43 31.36 3.26 -13.12
CA GLY A 43 31.73 1.87 -13.37
C GLY A 43 30.67 1.13 -14.16
N ASP A 44 30.71 1.32 -15.48
CA ASP A 44 29.99 0.53 -16.49
C ASP A 44 30.22 -0.98 -16.28
N GLY A 45 29.12 -1.75 -16.21
CA GLY A 45 29.15 -3.17 -15.91
C GLY A 45 27.93 -3.92 -16.44
N SER A 46 27.78 -3.94 -17.76
CA SER A 46 26.85 -4.81 -18.47
C SER A 46 27.13 -6.29 -18.17
N GLY A 47 26.15 -6.98 -17.57
CA GLY A 47 26.21 -8.42 -17.30
C GLY A 47 24.80 -9.03 -17.31
N ALA A 48 24.40 -9.57 -18.46
CA ALA A 48 23.24 -10.44 -18.59
C ALA A 48 23.48 -11.74 -17.81
N SER A 49 22.57 -12.11 -16.93
CA SER A 49 22.50 -13.48 -16.40
C SER A 49 21.07 -13.99 -16.48
N SER A 50 20.87 -14.91 -17.42
CA SER A 50 19.68 -15.71 -17.61
C SER A 50 19.42 -16.57 -16.37
N GLY A 51 18.20 -16.52 -15.84
CA GLY A 51 17.73 -17.40 -14.78
C GLY A 51 17.55 -18.82 -15.30
N ASP A 52 18.34 -19.75 -14.77
CA ASP A 52 18.16 -21.18 -14.94
C ASP A 52 17.49 -21.75 -13.69
N GLY A 53 16.32 -22.37 -13.90
CA GLY A 53 15.56 -23.05 -12.87
C GLY A 53 16.19 -24.40 -12.56
N GLY A 54 16.61 -24.60 -11.31
CA GLY A 54 17.29 -25.83 -10.90
C GLY A 54 17.07 -26.19 -9.44
N SER A 55 16.04 -27.00 -9.22
CA SER A 55 15.94 -28.07 -8.21
C SER A 55 16.22 -27.76 -6.73
N ALA A 56 15.16 -27.88 -5.93
CA ALA A 56 15.19 -28.02 -4.49
C ALA A 56 16.14 -29.14 -4.04
N GLN A 57 17.29 -28.76 -3.49
CA GLN A 57 18.07 -29.56 -2.57
C GLN A 57 17.94 -28.94 -1.18
N GLY A 58 17.55 -29.76 -0.21
CA GLY A 58 17.38 -29.38 1.20
C GLY A 58 18.70 -29.01 1.86
N GLY A 59 19.18 -27.81 1.57
CA GLY A 59 20.21 -27.12 2.33
C GLY A 59 19.59 -26.47 3.56
N GLU A 60 20.29 -26.58 4.68
CA GLU A 60 20.06 -25.79 5.88
C GLU A 60 19.70 -24.36 5.50
N GLY A 61 18.62 -23.82 6.09
CA GLY A 61 18.19 -22.46 5.84
C GLY A 61 19.36 -21.47 5.98
N PRO A 62 19.27 -20.27 5.37
CA PRO A 62 20.34 -19.29 5.45
C PRO A 62 20.79 -19.17 6.91
N GLY A 63 22.04 -19.53 7.18
CA GLY A 63 22.59 -19.52 8.53
C GLY A 63 22.35 -18.14 9.12
N ILE A 64 21.80 -18.09 10.34
CA ILE A 64 21.57 -16.83 11.05
C ILE A 64 22.90 -16.08 11.04
N ASP A 65 22.87 -14.85 10.50
CA ASP A 65 24.03 -13.97 10.48
C ASP A 65 24.62 -13.94 11.90
N PRO A 66 25.91 -14.28 12.10
CA PRO A 66 26.52 -14.27 13.43
C PRO A 66 26.28 -12.96 14.19
N ALA A 67 26.18 -11.83 13.48
CA ALA A 67 25.87 -10.53 14.08
C ALA A 67 24.45 -10.44 14.67
N LEU A 68 23.48 -11.20 14.12
CA LEU A 68 22.12 -11.27 14.67
C LEU A 68 22.04 -12.19 15.90
N ALA A 69 22.95 -13.17 16.01
CA ALA A 69 23.03 -14.09 17.14
C ALA A 69 23.74 -13.49 18.37
N ASP A 70 24.54 -12.45 18.17
CA ASP A 70 25.28 -11.75 19.23
C ASP A 70 24.49 -10.59 19.87
N ARG A 71 23.25 -10.33 19.43
CA ARG A 71 22.43 -9.23 19.95
C ARG A 71 22.07 -9.48 21.41
N GLU A 72 22.17 -8.43 22.22
CA GLU A 72 21.78 -8.46 23.63
C GLU A 72 20.56 -7.58 23.88
N VAL A 73 19.71 -7.99 24.83
CA VAL A 73 18.55 -7.21 25.24
C VAL A 73 19.00 -5.91 25.91
N ASP A 74 18.65 -4.77 25.32
CA ASP A 74 18.89 -3.43 25.86
C ASP A 74 17.61 -2.59 25.86
N TYR A 75 16.94 -2.55 27.02
CA TYR A 75 15.71 -1.78 27.19
C TYR A 75 15.92 -0.25 27.17
N ASN A 76 17.14 0.26 27.38
CA ASN A 76 17.40 1.69 27.27
C ASN A 76 17.52 2.12 25.81
N GLU A 77 18.17 1.32 24.97
CA GLU A 77 18.21 1.58 23.53
C GLU A 77 16.84 1.35 22.88
N ALA A 78 16.09 0.33 23.35
CA ALA A 78 14.69 0.13 22.98
C ALA A 78 13.82 1.35 23.35
N LEU A 79 13.97 1.89 24.57
CA LEU A 79 13.28 3.10 25.03
C LEU A 79 13.57 4.30 24.13
N ARG A 80 14.85 4.53 23.80
CA ARG A 80 15.28 5.62 22.94
C ARG A 80 14.68 5.51 21.55
N THR A 81 14.73 4.31 20.96
CA THR A 81 14.21 4.05 19.61
C THR A 81 12.69 4.21 19.58
N ALA A 82 11.98 3.63 20.55
CA ALA A 82 10.53 3.73 20.67
C ALA A 82 10.07 5.19 20.86
N SER A 83 10.75 5.97 21.71
CA SER A 83 10.35 7.35 21.98
C SER A 83 10.48 8.26 20.76
N LEU A 84 11.53 8.08 19.95
CA LEU A 84 11.70 8.81 18.70
C LEU A 84 10.62 8.46 17.68
N LYS A 85 10.21 7.19 17.60
CA LYS A 85 9.20 6.70 16.66
C LYS A 85 7.78 7.12 17.05
N LEU A 86 7.43 6.90 18.31
CA LEU A 86 6.06 7.04 18.83
C LEU A 86 5.71 8.48 19.22
N VAL A 87 6.66 9.24 19.77
CA VAL A 87 6.38 10.59 20.30
C VAL A 87 7.39 11.66 19.86
N ARG A 88 8.35 11.30 19.01
CA ARG A 88 9.31 12.23 18.38
C ARG A 88 10.18 13.05 19.34
N ARG A 89 10.47 12.50 20.52
CA ARG A 89 11.36 13.10 21.50
C ARG A 89 12.27 12.04 22.10
N LEU A 90 13.46 12.47 22.52
CA LEU A 90 14.35 11.61 23.29
C LEU A 90 13.75 11.34 24.68
N PRO A 91 14.04 10.19 25.30
CA PRO A 91 13.64 9.93 26.67
C PRO A 91 14.29 10.94 27.61
N SER A 92 13.56 11.36 28.64
CA SER A 92 14.13 12.20 29.70
C SER A 92 15.13 11.41 30.55
N LEU A 93 16.02 12.12 31.25
CA LEU A 93 16.95 11.48 32.19
C LEU A 93 16.23 10.67 33.28
N THR A 94 15.03 11.11 33.68
CA THR A 94 14.20 10.38 34.64
C THR A 94 13.74 9.04 34.09
N GLN A 95 13.27 9.00 32.83
CA GLN A 95 12.82 7.78 32.17
C GLN A 95 13.98 6.79 31.95
N ILE A 96 15.13 7.30 31.49
CA ILE A 96 16.35 6.49 31.32
C ILE A 96 16.76 5.85 32.65
N LYS A 97 16.81 6.63 33.73
CA LYS A 97 17.15 6.09 35.07
C LYS A 97 16.11 5.10 35.56
N LYS A 98 14.83 5.35 35.32
CA LYS A 98 13.75 4.42 35.70
C LYS A 98 13.95 3.05 35.07
N VAL A 99 14.21 2.98 33.77
CA VAL A 99 14.41 1.69 33.07
C VAL A 99 15.74 1.04 33.46
N ARG A 100 16.83 1.81 33.53
CA ARG A 100 18.17 1.29 33.86
C ARG A 100 18.28 0.78 35.30
N ASP A 101 17.71 1.50 36.26
CA ASP A 101 17.89 1.24 37.69
C ASP A 101 16.74 0.37 38.28
N ALA A 102 15.79 -0.07 37.45
CA ALA A 102 14.69 -0.94 37.88
C ALA A 102 15.16 -2.38 38.16
N ASP A 103 14.52 -3.02 39.14
CA ASP A 103 14.71 -4.45 39.41
C ASP A 103 14.22 -5.32 38.24
N ASP A 104 13.16 -4.87 37.56
CA ASP A 104 12.66 -5.43 36.30
C ASP A 104 12.67 -4.35 35.19
N PRO A 105 13.77 -4.26 34.41
CA PRO A 105 13.87 -3.30 33.31
C PRO A 105 12.80 -3.49 32.22
N LYS A 106 12.30 -4.72 32.03
CA LYS A 106 11.26 -5.02 31.03
C LYS A 106 9.93 -4.41 31.45
N GLU A 107 9.54 -4.58 32.71
CA GLU A 107 8.33 -3.97 33.26
C GLU A 107 8.43 -2.44 33.19
N ALA A 108 9.55 -1.87 33.62
CA ALA A 108 9.77 -0.42 33.56
C ALA A 108 9.72 0.14 32.13
N TYR A 109 10.30 -0.56 31.15
CA TYR A 109 10.19 -0.20 29.74
C TYR A 109 8.75 -0.28 29.22
N THR A 110 8.03 -1.33 29.59
CA THR A 110 6.64 -1.54 29.19
C THR A 110 5.74 -0.40 29.67
N GLU A 111 5.92 0.08 30.90
CA GLU A 111 5.19 1.23 31.42
C GLU A 111 5.46 2.52 30.62
N GLU A 112 6.72 2.76 30.24
CA GLU A 112 7.07 3.93 29.42
C GLU A 112 6.51 3.81 27.99
N LEU A 113 6.51 2.60 27.41
CA LEU A 113 5.88 2.32 26.13
C LEU A 113 4.38 2.63 26.18
N ASP A 114 3.69 2.16 27.20
CA ASP A 114 2.25 2.40 27.38
C ASP A 114 1.95 3.90 27.55
N ALA A 115 2.79 4.61 28.30
CA ALA A 115 2.68 6.07 28.41
C ALA A 115 2.87 6.79 27.07
N MET A 116 3.79 6.32 26.21
CA MET A 116 4.00 6.89 24.87
C MET A 116 2.84 6.61 23.93
N LEU A 117 2.25 5.40 23.97
CA LEU A 117 1.08 5.04 23.17
C LEU A 117 -0.19 5.79 23.63
N ALA A 118 -0.24 6.26 24.87
CA ALA A 118 -1.31 7.10 25.41
C ALA A 118 -1.07 8.61 25.20
N ASP A 119 0.14 9.03 24.84
CA ASP A 119 0.48 10.44 24.64
C ASP A 119 -0.21 11.00 23.38
N PRO A 120 -0.85 12.18 23.42
CA PRO A 120 -1.47 12.78 22.24
C PRO A 120 -0.51 12.98 21.04
N ALA A 121 0.80 13.09 21.28
CA ALA A 121 1.80 13.16 20.21
C ALA A 121 1.83 11.89 19.33
N PHE A 122 1.42 10.75 19.87
CA PHE A 122 1.27 9.49 19.12
C PHE A 122 0.33 9.66 17.93
N ASN A 123 -0.79 10.39 18.11
CA ASN A 123 -1.77 10.64 17.05
C ASN A 123 -1.12 11.32 15.84
N GLY A 124 -0.33 12.37 16.10
CA GLY A 124 0.41 13.08 15.05
C GLY A 124 1.46 12.20 14.36
N ARG A 125 2.07 11.25 15.08
CA ARG A 125 3.01 10.28 14.47
C ARG A 125 2.30 9.27 13.58
N MET A 126 1.15 8.74 14.02
CA MET A 126 0.38 7.80 13.21
C MET A 126 -0.19 8.46 11.96
N ILE A 127 -0.61 9.74 12.04
CA ILE A 127 -1.01 10.49 10.83
C ILE A 127 0.15 10.58 9.85
N LYS A 128 1.38 10.91 10.29
CA LYS A 128 2.53 10.94 9.38
C LYS A 128 2.81 9.58 8.76
N PHE A 129 2.80 8.51 9.58
CA PHE A 129 2.97 7.15 9.09
C PHE A 129 1.94 6.79 8.01
N TRP A 130 0.67 7.09 8.24
CA TRP A 130 -0.39 6.79 7.28
C TRP A 130 -0.35 7.67 6.04
N ARG A 131 0.08 8.93 6.15
CA ARG A 131 0.33 9.80 4.98
C ARG A 131 1.37 9.17 4.06
N ASP A 132 2.45 8.66 4.63
CA ASP A 132 3.53 8.03 3.87
C ASP A 132 3.07 6.70 3.26
N THR A 133 2.41 5.87 4.06
CA THR A 133 1.85 4.57 3.64
C THR A 133 0.84 4.69 2.51
N MET A 134 -0.09 5.64 2.61
CA MET A 134 -1.13 5.88 1.61
C MET A 134 -0.65 6.79 0.48
N ARG A 135 0.56 7.36 0.56
CA ARG A 135 1.14 8.32 -0.39
C ARG A 135 0.20 9.51 -0.65
N MET A 136 -0.41 10.02 0.41
CA MET A 136 -1.34 11.16 0.36
C MET A 136 -1.29 11.96 1.67
N GLY A 137 -1.61 13.24 1.59
CA GLY A 137 -1.68 14.13 2.75
C GLY A 137 -1.35 15.57 2.38
N GLY A 138 -1.72 16.51 3.26
CA GLY A 138 -1.68 17.95 2.96
C GLY A 138 -2.79 18.40 2.00
N ASP A 139 -2.98 19.70 1.83
CA ASP A 139 -3.91 20.32 0.85
C ASP A 139 -5.31 19.69 0.77
N GLY A 140 -5.89 19.29 1.92
CA GLY A 140 -7.20 18.66 1.99
C GLY A 140 -7.23 17.19 1.54
N LEU A 141 -6.09 16.50 1.60
CA LEU A 141 -5.92 15.07 1.29
C LEU A 141 -5.70 14.20 2.53
N ASP A 142 -6.03 14.72 3.72
CA ASP A 142 -5.67 14.09 4.99
C ASP A 142 -6.74 13.15 5.56
N THR A 143 -7.95 13.15 5.04
CA THR A 143 -9.09 12.45 5.66
C THR A 143 -8.86 10.95 5.82
N ALA A 144 -8.34 10.25 4.80
CA ALA A 144 -8.03 8.83 4.88
C ALA A 144 -6.84 8.50 5.82
N PRO A 145 -5.67 9.19 5.75
CA PRO A 145 -4.62 9.03 6.75
C PRO A 145 -5.06 9.34 8.18
N VAL A 146 -5.91 10.36 8.37
CA VAL A 146 -6.45 10.72 9.70
C VAL A 146 -7.44 9.67 10.18
N LEU A 147 -8.27 9.08 9.31
CA LEU A 147 -9.14 7.95 9.65
C LEU A 147 -8.32 6.76 10.15
N ALA A 148 -7.30 6.35 9.40
CA ALA A 148 -6.45 5.23 9.78
C ALA A 148 -5.71 5.47 11.11
N ALA A 149 -5.18 6.69 11.30
CA ALA A 149 -4.54 7.09 12.55
C ALA A 149 -5.53 7.10 13.72
N LYS A 150 -6.76 7.57 13.51
CA LYS A 150 -7.83 7.59 14.51
C LYS A 150 -8.22 6.17 14.93
N ILE A 151 -8.50 5.29 13.96
CA ILE A 151 -8.83 3.88 14.20
C ILE A 151 -7.75 3.24 15.09
N MET A 152 -6.48 3.43 14.73
CA MET A 152 -5.36 2.92 15.50
C MET A 152 -5.28 3.55 16.89
N ALA A 153 -5.33 4.88 17.01
CA ALA A 153 -5.21 5.58 18.29
C ALA A 153 -6.28 5.16 19.31
N GLU A 154 -7.50 4.92 18.83
CA GLU A 154 -8.68 4.52 19.60
C GLU A 154 -8.76 3.00 19.85
N GLY A 155 -7.88 2.19 19.26
CA GLY A 155 -7.92 0.72 19.38
C GLY A 155 -9.15 0.10 18.72
N ARG A 156 -9.59 0.67 17.59
CA ARG A 156 -10.73 0.16 16.82
C ARG A 156 -10.28 -0.93 15.84
N PRO A 157 -11.20 -1.81 15.40
CA PRO A 157 -10.89 -2.78 14.37
C PRO A 157 -10.37 -2.09 13.10
N PHE A 158 -9.23 -2.54 12.59
CA PHE A 158 -8.64 -2.00 11.36
C PHE A 158 -9.61 -2.02 10.17
N THR A 159 -10.51 -3.00 10.13
CA THR A 159 -11.52 -3.16 9.08
C THR A 159 -12.49 -1.98 8.96
N ASP A 160 -12.65 -1.18 10.01
CA ASP A 160 -13.39 0.08 9.94
C ASP A 160 -12.84 1.01 8.84
N LEU A 161 -11.56 0.86 8.48
CA LEU A 161 -10.95 1.61 7.40
C LEU A 161 -11.65 1.38 6.05
N PHE A 162 -12.23 0.20 5.84
CA PHE A 162 -12.92 -0.17 4.60
C PHE A 162 -14.44 -0.20 4.74
N THR A 163 -14.96 -0.41 5.96
CA THR A 163 -16.38 -0.70 6.17
C THR A 163 -17.15 0.44 6.85
N ALA A 164 -16.47 1.44 7.41
CA ALA A 164 -17.14 2.54 8.10
C ALA A 164 -18.06 3.34 7.18
N THR A 165 -19.34 3.41 7.53
CA THR A 165 -20.35 4.18 6.79
C THR A 165 -20.49 5.63 7.29
N THR A 166 -19.96 5.92 8.47
CA THR A 166 -20.00 7.22 9.16
C THR A 166 -18.69 7.47 9.91
N GLY A 167 -18.37 8.73 10.21
CA GLY A 167 -17.12 9.13 10.84
C GLY A 167 -15.89 8.78 10.00
N ASN A 168 -16.07 8.65 8.68
CA ASN A 168 -15.06 8.13 7.75
C ASN A 168 -14.20 9.22 7.09
N CYS A 169 -14.44 10.50 7.35
CA CYS A 169 -13.54 11.60 6.97
C CYS A 169 -13.24 12.52 8.16
N PRO A 170 -12.65 11.99 9.26
CA PRO A 170 -12.32 12.79 10.42
C PRO A 170 -11.24 13.84 10.09
N SER A 171 -11.16 14.85 10.96
CA SER A 171 -10.09 15.84 10.97
C SER A 171 -9.26 15.71 12.25
N TYR A 172 -8.08 16.34 12.25
CA TYR A 172 -7.17 16.32 13.39
C TYR A 172 -6.72 17.74 13.75
N ASP A 173 -6.90 18.11 15.02
CA ASP A 173 -6.32 19.32 15.58
C ASP A 173 -4.93 19.00 16.16
N GLY A 174 -3.89 19.40 15.45
CA GLY A 174 -2.50 19.18 15.88
C GLY A 174 -2.08 19.96 17.12
N THR A 175 -2.81 21.03 17.49
CA THR A 175 -2.55 21.79 18.73
C THR A 175 -3.19 21.09 19.91
N ALA A 176 -4.44 20.64 19.77
CA ALA A 176 -5.16 19.92 20.83
C ALA A 176 -4.75 18.44 20.94
N GLY A 177 -4.18 17.86 19.88
CA GLY A 177 -3.84 16.44 19.81
C GLY A 177 -5.07 15.53 19.66
N THR A 178 -6.19 16.06 19.15
CA THR A 178 -7.50 15.39 19.16
C THR A 178 -8.08 15.20 17.76
N PHE A 179 -8.80 14.10 17.57
CA PHE A 179 -9.61 13.86 16.38
C PHE A 179 -11.00 14.52 16.51
N ALA A 180 -11.56 14.93 15.38
CA ALA A 180 -12.94 15.39 15.28
C ALA A 180 -13.66 14.64 14.14
N ASP A 181 -14.84 14.13 14.45
CA ASP A 181 -15.62 13.27 13.56
C ASP A 181 -16.25 14.07 12.42
N ALA A 182 -16.20 13.50 11.23
CA ALA A 182 -16.93 13.98 10.07
C ALA A 182 -17.15 12.85 9.06
N ASP A 183 -18.16 13.01 8.22
CA ASP A 183 -18.50 12.09 7.15
C ASP A 183 -17.94 12.62 5.82
N CYS A 184 -17.54 11.70 4.94
CA CYS A 184 -16.95 12.04 3.66
C CYS A 184 -17.88 12.72 2.66
N ALA A 185 -19.21 12.61 2.85
CA ALA A 185 -20.24 13.22 1.99
C ALA A 185 -19.98 13.07 0.48
N SER A 186 -19.39 11.95 0.05
CA SER A 186 -18.89 11.77 -1.33
C SER A 186 -19.97 11.61 -2.40
N GLY A 187 -21.24 11.54 -1.98
CA GLY A 187 -22.38 11.26 -2.85
C GLY A 187 -22.52 9.77 -3.23
N ALA A 188 -21.60 8.90 -2.78
CA ALA A 188 -21.69 7.47 -3.02
C ALA A 188 -22.98 6.88 -2.42
N PRO A 189 -23.66 5.93 -3.10
CA PRO A 189 -24.91 5.34 -2.61
C PRO A 189 -24.78 4.69 -1.24
N VAL A 190 -23.61 4.11 -0.97
CA VAL A 190 -23.21 3.55 0.32
C VAL A 190 -21.78 4.01 0.57
N GLN A 191 -21.50 4.48 1.79
CA GLN A 191 -20.16 4.85 2.23
C GLN A 191 -19.40 3.59 2.67
N ALA A 192 -18.12 3.49 2.32
CA ALA A 192 -17.26 2.36 2.61
C ALA A 192 -15.84 2.85 2.97
N GLY A 193 -15.71 3.46 4.15
CA GLY A 193 -14.44 3.94 4.68
C GLY A 193 -13.64 4.78 3.68
N VAL A 194 -12.37 4.41 3.47
CA VAL A 194 -11.46 5.05 2.51
C VAL A 194 -11.80 4.76 1.04
N LEU A 195 -12.59 3.73 0.76
CA LEU A 195 -12.99 3.40 -0.62
C LEU A 195 -13.97 4.41 -1.19
N THR A 196 -14.63 5.21 -0.34
CA THR A 196 -15.54 6.28 -0.74
C THR A 196 -15.09 7.66 -0.26
N ASP A 197 -13.83 7.80 0.17
CA ASP A 197 -13.23 9.06 0.61
C ASP A 197 -12.91 9.97 -0.60
N PRO A 198 -13.49 11.18 -0.71
CA PRO A 198 -13.28 12.07 -1.86
C PRO A 198 -11.82 12.46 -2.09
N ALA A 199 -11.02 12.61 -1.02
CA ALA A 199 -9.61 12.93 -1.16
C ALA A 199 -8.84 11.77 -1.80
N VAL A 200 -9.12 10.52 -1.39
CA VAL A 200 -8.56 9.32 -2.03
C VAL A 200 -8.99 9.28 -3.50
N GLN A 201 -10.28 9.44 -3.75
CA GLN A 201 -10.84 9.33 -5.10
C GLN A 201 -10.28 10.40 -6.05
N ARG A 202 -10.05 11.61 -5.55
CA ARG A 202 -9.40 12.73 -6.27
C ARG A 202 -7.91 12.47 -6.48
N GLN A 203 -7.16 12.16 -5.43
CA GLN A 203 -5.71 11.95 -5.48
C GLN A 203 -5.32 10.88 -6.50
N PHE A 204 -6.09 9.80 -6.55
CA PHE A 204 -5.85 8.68 -7.44
C PHE A 204 -6.74 8.69 -8.68
N TYR A 205 -7.31 9.85 -9.06
CA TYR A 205 -8.02 9.97 -10.32
C TYR A 205 -7.11 9.60 -11.50
N GLY A 206 -7.68 8.86 -12.45
CA GLY A 206 -6.98 8.41 -13.64
C GLY A 206 -7.90 7.68 -14.59
N ASN A 207 -7.41 7.50 -15.82
CA ASN A 207 -8.13 6.79 -16.86
C ASN A 207 -8.55 5.40 -16.39
N MET A 208 -9.80 5.06 -16.66
CA MET A 208 -10.40 3.77 -16.32
C MET A 208 -10.27 3.37 -14.83
N ALA A 209 -10.07 4.33 -13.92
CA ALA A 209 -9.94 4.14 -12.46
C ALA A 209 -8.80 3.21 -11.99
N PHE A 210 -7.87 2.80 -12.86
CA PHE A 210 -6.82 1.83 -12.51
C PHE A 210 -5.87 2.32 -11.41
N ARG A 211 -5.64 3.63 -11.30
CA ARG A 211 -4.82 4.21 -10.23
C ARG A 211 -5.40 3.98 -8.84
N ARG A 212 -6.73 4.01 -8.69
CA ARG A 212 -7.44 3.75 -7.42
C ARG A 212 -7.28 2.29 -7.00
N VAL A 213 -7.43 1.37 -7.94
CA VAL A 213 -7.23 -0.07 -7.68
C VAL A 213 -5.78 -0.38 -7.34
N ARG A 214 -4.84 0.21 -8.09
CA ARG A 214 -3.40 0.06 -7.81
C ARG A 214 -3.05 0.56 -6.40
N TRP A 215 -3.62 1.70 -5.99
CA TRP A 215 -3.45 2.21 -4.64
C TRP A 215 -3.95 1.21 -3.59
N ILE A 216 -5.15 0.65 -3.75
CA ILE A 216 -5.66 -0.39 -2.82
C ILE A 216 -4.71 -1.58 -2.76
N GLN A 217 -4.28 -2.09 -3.91
CA GLN A 217 -3.38 -3.24 -4.01
C GLN A 217 -2.03 -2.98 -3.30
N GLU A 218 -1.37 -1.87 -3.62
CA GLU A 218 -0.04 -1.57 -3.09
C GLU A 218 -0.10 -1.17 -1.60
N THR A 219 -1.12 -0.41 -1.20
CA THR A 219 -1.24 0.07 0.17
C THR A 219 -1.71 -1.02 1.13
N PHE A 220 -2.71 -1.82 0.76
CA PHE A 220 -3.37 -2.73 1.70
C PHE A 220 -3.06 -4.20 1.47
N TYR A 221 -2.55 -4.60 0.31
CA TYR A 221 -2.16 -5.99 0.04
C TYR A 221 -0.64 -6.13 -0.16
N CYS A 222 0.11 -5.03 -0.07
CA CYS A 222 1.58 -5.02 -0.08
C CYS A 222 2.24 -5.71 -1.27
N SER A 223 1.55 -5.79 -2.42
CA SER A 223 2.10 -6.38 -3.64
C SER A 223 1.89 -5.47 -4.85
N LYS A 224 2.77 -5.65 -5.85
CA LYS A 224 2.58 -5.07 -7.19
C LYS A 224 1.68 -6.00 -7.99
N MET A 225 1.05 -5.48 -9.05
CA MET A 225 0.38 -6.34 -10.03
C MET A 225 1.41 -7.24 -10.73
N PRO A 226 1.09 -8.51 -11.06
CA PRO A 226 -0.22 -9.16 -10.95
C PRO A 226 -0.66 -9.44 -9.51
N ALA A 227 -1.93 -9.18 -9.19
CA ALA A 227 -2.47 -9.38 -7.83
C ALA A 227 -2.59 -10.86 -7.46
N GLU A 228 -2.75 -11.73 -8.46
CA GLU A 228 -3.04 -13.15 -8.29
C GLU A 228 -2.20 -13.96 -9.29
N ILE A 229 -1.64 -15.07 -8.82
CA ILE A 229 -0.85 -16.00 -9.61
C ILE A 229 -1.45 -17.40 -9.42
N SER A 230 -1.82 -18.04 -10.52
CA SER A 230 -2.33 -19.41 -10.59
C SER A 230 -1.21 -20.40 -10.36
N ASP A 231 -1.47 -21.44 -9.58
CA ASP A 231 -0.59 -22.59 -9.40
C ASP A 231 -0.37 -23.39 -10.70
N SER A 232 -1.25 -23.18 -11.70
CA SER A 232 -1.18 -23.84 -13.00
C SER A 232 -1.27 -22.80 -14.12
N PRO A 233 -0.16 -22.13 -14.48
CA PRO A 233 -0.11 -21.19 -15.59
C PRO A 233 -0.48 -21.87 -16.92
N LEU A 234 -1.15 -21.13 -17.79
CA LEU A 234 -1.51 -21.55 -19.15
C LEU A 234 -0.52 -20.95 -20.16
N GLN A 235 -0.33 -21.62 -21.30
CA GLN A 235 0.40 -21.05 -22.43
C GLN A 235 -0.59 -20.30 -23.35
N VAL A 236 -0.33 -19.02 -23.59
CA VAL A 236 -1.04 -18.22 -24.60
C VAL A 236 -0.01 -17.59 -25.51
N ASP A 237 -0.08 -17.89 -26.82
CA ASP A 237 0.89 -17.45 -27.83
C ASP A 237 2.36 -17.73 -27.44
N GLY A 238 2.61 -18.83 -26.74
CA GLY A 238 3.95 -19.23 -26.28
C GLY A 238 4.49 -18.42 -25.10
N LYS A 239 3.63 -17.71 -24.36
CA LYS A 239 3.96 -16.99 -23.13
C LYS A 239 3.13 -17.49 -21.95
N ASP A 240 3.66 -17.33 -20.75
CA ASP A 240 2.98 -17.69 -19.51
C ASP A 240 1.85 -16.72 -19.20
N TYR A 241 0.63 -17.24 -19.19
CA TYR A 241 -0.53 -16.59 -18.60
C TYR A 241 -0.75 -17.15 -17.20
N THR A 242 -0.60 -16.30 -16.20
CA THR A 242 -0.54 -16.68 -14.79
C THR A 242 -1.77 -16.27 -13.99
N ALA A 243 -2.70 -15.49 -14.54
CA ALA A 243 -3.89 -15.10 -13.78
C ALA A 243 -4.85 -16.30 -13.56
N PRO A 244 -5.58 -16.35 -12.43
CA PRO A 244 -6.49 -17.45 -12.08
C PRO A 244 -7.84 -17.41 -12.83
N TYR A 245 -7.97 -16.57 -13.85
CA TYR A 245 -9.21 -16.40 -14.61
C TYR A 245 -9.09 -17.02 -16.01
N PRO A 246 -10.20 -17.20 -16.76
CA PRO A 246 -10.10 -17.48 -18.18
C PRO A 246 -9.42 -16.31 -18.92
N PHE A 247 -8.52 -16.60 -19.86
CA PHE A 247 -7.76 -15.58 -20.58
C PHE A 247 -8.67 -14.52 -21.24
N ASP A 248 -9.75 -14.96 -21.88
CA ASP A 248 -10.71 -14.14 -22.63
C ASP A 248 -11.81 -13.48 -21.77
N SER A 249 -11.70 -13.56 -20.44
CA SER A 249 -12.70 -13.02 -19.51
C SER A 249 -12.55 -11.52 -19.20
N ILE A 250 -11.65 -10.82 -19.89
CA ILE A 250 -11.52 -9.36 -19.89
C ILE A 250 -11.62 -8.82 -21.31
N SER A 251 -11.89 -7.52 -21.44
CA SER A 251 -12.12 -6.94 -22.76
C SER A 251 -10.86 -6.88 -23.63
N SER A 252 -11.05 -7.13 -24.92
CA SER A 252 -10.05 -6.88 -25.96
C SER A 252 -10.33 -5.58 -26.75
N SER A 253 -11.36 -4.81 -26.37
CA SER A 253 -11.80 -3.61 -27.07
C SER A 253 -12.44 -2.60 -26.12
N PRO A 254 -12.20 -1.28 -26.29
CA PRO A 254 -11.38 -0.67 -27.34
C PRO A 254 -9.87 -0.74 -27.04
N ILE A 255 -9.50 -1.11 -25.81
CA ILE A 255 -8.11 -1.43 -25.43
C ILE A 255 -7.96 -2.94 -25.41
N ASN A 256 -6.94 -3.45 -26.09
CA ASN A 256 -6.66 -4.87 -26.13
C ASN A 256 -5.91 -5.33 -24.87
N PHE A 257 -6.61 -5.59 -23.77
CA PHE A 257 -5.99 -6.17 -22.56
C PHE A 257 -5.57 -7.63 -22.72
N LEU A 258 -5.95 -8.26 -23.84
CA LEU A 258 -5.51 -9.59 -24.24
C LEU A 258 -4.26 -9.54 -25.13
N ASP A 259 -3.64 -8.37 -25.30
CA ASP A 259 -2.39 -8.26 -26.04
C ASP A 259 -1.28 -9.08 -25.38
N THR A 260 -0.63 -9.89 -26.20
CA THR A 260 0.48 -10.77 -25.83
C THR A 260 1.78 -10.35 -26.49
N GLN A 261 1.83 -9.25 -27.27
CA GLN A 261 3.03 -8.92 -28.06
C GLN A 261 4.25 -8.54 -27.22
N SER A 262 4.08 -7.74 -26.16
CA SER A 262 5.18 -7.35 -25.24
C SER A 262 5.18 -8.20 -23.98
N VAL A 263 4.34 -7.84 -23.02
CA VAL A 263 3.96 -8.62 -21.84
C VAL A 263 2.56 -9.21 -22.08
N VAL A 264 2.21 -10.27 -21.36
CA VAL A 264 0.82 -10.76 -21.36
C VAL A 264 0.01 -9.79 -20.49
N CYS A 265 -0.58 -8.77 -21.11
CA CYS A 265 -1.30 -7.69 -20.42
C CYS A 265 -2.34 -8.24 -19.44
N ALA A 266 -2.99 -9.34 -19.79
CA ALA A 266 -3.99 -10.01 -18.98
C ALA A 266 -3.45 -10.44 -17.60
N ASN A 267 -2.15 -10.76 -17.44
CA ASN A 267 -1.61 -11.14 -16.12
C ASN A 267 -1.85 -10.04 -15.08
N CYS A 268 -1.66 -8.77 -15.46
CA CYS A 268 -1.94 -7.63 -14.57
C CYS A 268 -3.42 -7.22 -14.60
N HIS A 269 -4.08 -7.33 -15.77
CA HIS A 269 -5.39 -6.75 -16.00
C HIS A 269 -6.58 -7.58 -15.53
N GLN A 270 -6.41 -8.87 -15.24
CA GLN A 270 -7.54 -9.74 -14.89
C GLN A 270 -8.25 -9.33 -13.59
N THR A 271 -7.51 -9.15 -12.51
CA THR A 271 -8.05 -8.64 -11.23
C THR A 271 -8.32 -7.14 -11.34
N LEU A 272 -7.40 -6.39 -11.94
CA LEU A 272 -7.50 -4.93 -12.08
C LEU A 272 -8.79 -4.50 -12.81
N ASN A 273 -9.16 -5.16 -13.92
CA ASN A 273 -10.38 -4.85 -14.67
C ASN A 273 -11.66 -5.31 -13.96
N ARG A 274 -11.57 -6.18 -12.96
CA ARG A 274 -12.71 -6.61 -12.14
C ARG A 274 -13.00 -5.68 -10.98
N VAL A 275 -11.98 -5.01 -10.45
CA VAL A 275 -12.13 -4.04 -9.36
C VAL A 275 -12.40 -2.63 -9.90
N ALA A 276 -11.72 -2.22 -10.98
CA ALA A 276 -11.77 -0.84 -11.47
C ALA A 276 -13.18 -0.29 -11.78
N PRO A 277 -14.13 -1.07 -12.34
CA PRO A 277 -15.49 -0.57 -12.59
C PRO A 277 -16.21 -0.08 -11.32
N LEU A 278 -15.86 -0.60 -10.14
CA LEU A 278 -16.48 -0.20 -8.86
C LEU A 278 -16.18 1.26 -8.50
N PHE A 279 -15.05 1.78 -8.99
CA PHE A 279 -14.59 3.14 -8.75
C PHE A 279 -14.90 4.10 -9.91
N ALA A 280 -15.54 3.60 -10.98
CA ALA A 280 -15.66 4.34 -12.24
C ALA A 280 -16.54 5.59 -12.15
N ASN A 281 -17.45 5.65 -11.17
CA ASN A 281 -18.40 6.75 -11.00
C ASN A 281 -17.84 7.94 -10.21
N PHE A 282 -16.64 7.84 -9.63
CA PHE A 282 -16.01 9.02 -9.03
C PHE A 282 -15.31 9.86 -10.09
N ASP A 283 -15.67 11.13 -10.16
CA ASP A 283 -15.07 12.12 -11.07
C ASP A 283 -13.65 12.56 -10.62
N ALA A 284 -13.13 13.59 -11.29
CA ALA A 284 -11.83 14.17 -11.00
C ALA A 284 -11.76 14.91 -9.66
N ASP A 285 -12.89 15.36 -9.12
CA ASP A 285 -12.98 16.01 -7.81
C ASP A 285 -13.13 14.99 -6.67
N GLY A 286 -13.30 13.72 -7.02
CA GLY A 286 -13.50 12.60 -6.09
C GLY A 286 -14.96 12.41 -5.68
N MET A 287 -15.90 13.02 -6.40
CA MET A 287 -17.33 12.98 -6.08
C MET A 287 -18.03 11.93 -6.93
N TRP A 288 -18.96 11.20 -6.32
CA TRP A 288 -19.73 10.16 -6.99
C TRP A 288 -20.76 10.75 -7.94
N GLN A 289 -20.81 10.22 -9.15
CA GLN A 289 -21.72 10.61 -10.21
C GLN A 289 -22.75 9.50 -10.52
N ALA A 290 -23.86 9.89 -11.14
CA ALA A 290 -24.90 8.95 -11.56
C ALA A 290 -24.45 7.96 -12.65
N GLY A 291 -23.33 8.24 -13.32
CA GLY A 291 -22.75 7.39 -14.36
C GLY A 291 -21.23 7.38 -14.31
N ILE A 292 -20.61 6.59 -15.19
CA ILE A 292 -19.15 6.47 -15.30
C ILE A 292 -18.54 7.84 -15.60
N ALA A 293 -17.61 8.26 -14.75
CA ALA A 293 -16.97 9.57 -14.78
C ALA A 293 -15.50 9.54 -15.23
N VAL A 294 -14.92 8.35 -15.39
CA VAL A 294 -13.55 8.16 -15.90
C VAL A 294 -13.52 8.00 -17.43
N GLN A 295 -12.38 8.30 -18.04
CA GLN A 295 -12.18 8.21 -19.49
C GLN A 295 -11.36 6.98 -19.89
N THR A 296 -11.60 6.51 -21.12
CA THR A 296 -10.81 5.45 -21.77
C THR A 296 -9.78 6.13 -22.68
N PRO A 297 -8.48 5.84 -22.50
CA PRO A 297 -7.40 6.58 -23.15
C PRO A 297 -7.15 6.09 -24.57
N LEU A 298 -8.07 6.38 -25.48
CA LEU A 298 -7.89 6.12 -26.91
C LEU A 298 -7.21 7.31 -27.60
N ALA A 299 -6.51 7.03 -28.69
CA ALA A 299 -5.98 8.05 -29.59
C ALA A 299 -6.98 8.33 -30.72
N PRO A 300 -7.07 9.58 -31.23
CA PRO A 300 -6.33 10.77 -30.81
C PRO A 300 -6.88 11.41 -29.52
N GLU A 301 -8.12 11.13 -29.15
CA GLU A 301 -8.80 11.72 -27.99
C GLU A 301 -9.41 10.63 -27.10
N PRO A 302 -9.38 10.81 -25.76
CA PRO A 302 -10.08 9.91 -24.85
C PRO A 302 -11.57 9.82 -25.14
N VAL A 303 -12.16 8.66 -24.87
CA VAL A 303 -13.61 8.44 -25.03
C VAL A 303 -14.25 8.18 -23.67
N THR A 304 -15.55 8.45 -23.59
CA THR A 304 -16.36 8.06 -22.44
C THR A 304 -16.22 6.56 -22.20
N THR A 305 -15.92 6.17 -20.96
CA THR A 305 -15.73 4.76 -20.64
C THR A 305 -17.08 4.05 -20.52
N GLU A 306 -17.17 2.87 -21.12
CA GLU A 306 -18.29 1.96 -20.93
C GLU A 306 -17.87 0.75 -20.10
N ARG A 307 -18.82 0.08 -19.45
CA ARG A 307 -18.54 -1.09 -18.62
C ARG A 307 -17.84 -2.22 -19.39
N THR A 308 -18.17 -2.35 -20.67
CA THR A 308 -17.62 -3.28 -21.67
C THR A 308 -16.16 -3.00 -22.00
N HIS A 309 -15.64 -1.80 -21.70
CA HIS A 309 -14.23 -1.49 -21.92
C HIS A 309 -13.32 -2.24 -20.94
N TRP A 310 -13.81 -2.64 -19.77
CA TRP A 310 -13.05 -3.46 -18.82
C TRP A 310 -13.32 -4.96 -18.97
N LEU A 311 -14.61 -5.35 -18.94
CA LEU A 311 -15.02 -6.75 -18.94
C LEU A 311 -16.15 -6.99 -19.96
N PRO A 312 -16.20 -8.18 -20.60
CA PRO A 312 -17.32 -8.57 -21.44
C PRO A 312 -18.66 -8.55 -20.68
N ASP A 313 -19.76 -8.37 -21.42
CA ASP A 313 -21.11 -8.39 -20.85
C ASP A 313 -21.38 -9.65 -20.03
N GLY A 314 -22.03 -9.49 -18.87
CA GLY A 314 -22.33 -10.57 -17.94
C GLY A 314 -21.16 -10.99 -17.04
N THR A 315 -19.95 -10.46 -17.25
CA THR A 315 -18.80 -10.75 -16.38
C THR A 315 -18.89 -9.91 -15.08
N PRO A 316 -18.94 -10.54 -13.90
CA PRO A 316 -19.05 -9.82 -12.64
C PRO A 316 -17.76 -9.09 -12.29
N THR A 317 -17.89 -8.06 -11.46
CA THR A 317 -16.80 -7.46 -10.69
C THR A 317 -16.40 -8.39 -9.53
N ALA A 318 -15.16 -8.31 -9.08
CA ALA A 318 -14.60 -9.20 -8.05
C ALA A 318 -13.37 -8.56 -7.40
N TRP A 319 -13.12 -8.87 -6.13
CA TRP A 319 -11.88 -8.50 -5.43
C TRP A 319 -10.73 -9.42 -5.82
N ARG A 320 -11.01 -10.73 -5.84
CA ARG A 320 -10.12 -11.85 -6.19
C ARG A 320 -10.91 -12.93 -6.91
N ALA A 321 -10.22 -13.92 -7.47
CA ALA A 321 -10.87 -15.09 -8.04
C ALA A 321 -11.77 -15.73 -6.99
N ASP A 322 -12.98 -16.10 -7.40
CA ASP A 322 -14.01 -16.67 -6.53
C ASP A 322 -14.52 -15.75 -5.39
N VAL A 323 -14.12 -14.47 -5.37
CA VAL A 323 -14.62 -13.43 -4.44
C VAL A 323 -15.35 -12.33 -5.22
N PRO A 324 -16.56 -12.61 -5.74
CA PRO A 324 -17.36 -11.61 -6.45
C PRO A 324 -17.81 -10.50 -5.51
N VAL A 325 -17.80 -9.27 -5.99
CA VAL A 325 -18.30 -8.09 -5.27
C VAL A 325 -19.07 -7.21 -6.23
N ALA A 326 -20.25 -6.75 -5.85
CA ALA A 326 -21.15 -5.97 -6.69
C ALA A 326 -20.95 -4.46 -6.57
N ASP A 327 -20.47 -3.99 -5.42
CA ASP A 327 -20.28 -2.58 -5.11
C ASP A 327 -19.09 -2.34 -4.15
N LEU A 328 -18.88 -1.07 -3.77
CA LEU A 328 -17.79 -0.68 -2.89
C LEU A 328 -17.98 -1.12 -1.44
N ALA A 329 -19.22 -1.34 -0.99
CA ALA A 329 -19.48 -1.86 0.35
C ALA A 329 -19.09 -3.33 0.42
N GLU A 330 -19.48 -4.13 -0.57
CA GLU A 330 -19.04 -5.53 -0.70
C GLU A 330 -17.53 -5.65 -0.91
N LEU A 331 -16.90 -4.75 -1.68
CA LEU A 331 -15.44 -4.68 -1.77
C LEU A 331 -14.80 -4.38 -0.41
N GLY A 332 -15.39 -3.46 0.37
CA GLY A 332 -14.91 -3.14 1.70
C GLY A 332 -14.97 -4.33 2.66
N GLN A 333 -16.03 -5.14 2.58
CA GLN A 333 -16.12 -6.39 3.34
C GLN A 333 -15.12 -7.43 2.85
N ALA A 334 -14.96 -7.60 1.53
CA ALA A 334 -13.98 -8.53 0.98
C ALA A 334 -12.54 -8.18 1.39
N LEU A 335 -12.18 -6.89 1.41
CA LEU A 335 -10.89 -6.42 1.94
C LEU A 335 -10.75 -6.66 3.44
N ALA A 336 -11.83 -6.51 4.20
CA ALA A 336 -11.84 -6.72 5.64
C ALA A 336 -11.66 -8.20 6.03
N GLU A 337 -12.13 -9.11 5.20
CA GLU A 337 -12.06 -10.56 5.39
C GLU A 337 -10.80 -11.19 4.78
N ASP A 338 -10.05 -10.46 3.95
CA ASP A 338 -8.86 -10.97 3.28
C ASP A 338 -7.66 -11.04 4.25
N PRO A 339 -7.14 -12.24 4.60
CA PRO A 339 -6.04 -12.38 5.54
C PRO A 339 -4.76 -11.67 5.06
N GLN A 340 -4.54 -11.56 3.75
CA GLN A 340 -3.34 -10.90 3.21
C GLN A 340 -3.38 -9.37 3.44
N VAL A 341 -4.57 -8.80 3.65
CA VAL A 341 -4.69 -7.41 4.09
C VAL A 341 -4.19 -7.24 5.52
N GLY A 342 -4.55 -8.16 6.41
CA GLY A 342 -4.01 -8.23 7.77
C GLY A 342 -2.50 -8.42 7.79
N GLU A 343 -1.99 -9.40 7.04
CA GLU A 343 -0.55 -9.67 6.93
C GLU A 343 0.22 -8.44 6.43
N CYS A 344 -0.29 -7.76 5.39
CA CYS A 344 0.33 -6.57 4.85
C CYS A 344 0.44 -5.45 5.88
N VAL A 345 -0.64 -5.13 6.59
CA VAL A 345 -0.61 -4.01 7.54
C VAL A 345 0.26 -4.32 8.76
N VAL A 346 0.29 -5.57 9.23
CA VAL A 346 1.18 -6.01 10.31
C VAL A 346 2.64 -5.94 9.87
N ALA A 347 2.96 -6.36 8.66
CA ALA A 347 4.32 -6.24 8.12
C ALA A 347 4.76 -4.78 7.96
N ARG A 348 3.85 -3.87 7.58
CA ARG A 348 4.12 -2.42 7.55
C ARG A 348 4.37 -1.86 8.96
N MET A 349 3.63 -2.30 9.97
CA MET A 349 3.89 -1.95 11.37
C MET A 349 5.26 -2.43 11.83
N TRP A 350 5.65 -3.65 11.44
CA TRP A 350 6.97 -4.20 11.73
C TRP A 350 8.08 -3.36 11.11
N ASN A 351 7.97 -3.02 9.83
CA ASN A 351 8.95 -2.17 9.16
C ASN A 351 9.04 -0.78 9.80
N PHE A 352 7.90 -0.18 10.15
CA PHE A 352 7.87 1.08 10.89
C PHE A 352 8.64 0.99 12.21
N ALA A 353 8.40 -0.05 13.01
CA ALA A 353 9.09 -0.26 14.28
C ALA A 353 10.59 -0.47 14.07
N LEU A 354 11.01 -1.26 13.07
CA LEU A 354 12.41 -1.60 12.82
C LEU A 354 13.15 -0.61 11.90
N SER A 355 12.54 0.52 11.56
CA SER A 355 13.12 1.53 10.64
C SER A 355 13.42 0.98 9.23
N LYS A 356 12.66 -0.02 8.78
CA LYS A 356 12.74 -0.51 7.40
C LYS A 356 11.84 0.30 6.49
N GLU A 357 12.19 0.34 5.22
CA GLU A 357 11.41 1.03 4.19
C GLU A 357 10.09 0.32 3.86
N ASP A 358 9.30 0.94 2.99
CA ASP A 358 8.01 0.45 2.55
C ASP A 358 8.14 -0.85 1.72
N ILE A 359 7.30 -1.84 2.01
CA ILE A 359 7.34 -3.18 1.40
C ILE A 359 7.26 -3.13 -0.12
N VAL A 360 6.45 -2.21 -0.68
CA VAL A 360 6.21 -2.15 -2.13
C VAL A 360 7.34 -1.41 -2.86
N VAL A 361 7.96 -0.43 -2.22
CA VAL A 361 9.05 0.36 -2.85
C VAL A 361 10.29 -0.52 -2.98
N ASP A 362 10.71 -1.13 -1.88
CA ASP A 362 12.00 -1.82 -1.81
C ASP A 362 11.93 -3.32 -2.08
N LEU A 363 10.72 -3.87 -2.23
CA LEU A 363 10.52 -5.32 -2.22
C LEU A 363 11.13 -5.97 -0.96
N ALA A 364 11.25 -5.18 0.11
CA ALA A 364 11.75 -5.57 1.42
C ALA A 364 10.70 -6.44 2.12
N THR A 365 10.55 -7.66 1.59
CA THR A 365 9.64 -8.67 2.12
C THR A 365 10.16 -9.13 3.47
N VAL A 366 9.33 -8.96 4.50
CA VAL A 366 9.59 -9.55 5.81
C VAL A 366 9.16 -11.00 5.73
N PRO A 367 10.03 -11.98 6.05
CA PRO A 367 9.65 -13.38 6.05
C PRO A 367 8.43 -13.59 6.96
N TYR A 368 7.42 -14.32 6.49
CA TYR A 368 6.15 -14.47 7.22
C TYR A 368 6.34 -14.95 8.66
N GLY A 369 7.24 -15.92 8.90
CA GLY A 369 7.51 -16.42 10.25
C GLY A 369 8.02 -15.37 11.26
N VAL A 370 8.53 -14.22 10.79
CA VAL A 370 8.92 -13.09 11.67
C VAL A 370 7.68 -12.32 12.13
N VAL A 371 6.67 -12.16 11.27
CA VAL A 371 5.46 -11.38 11.56
C VAL A 371 4.28 -12.24 12.00
N GLU A 372 4.33 -13.56 11.82
CA GLU A 372 3.28 -14.52 12.16
C GLU A 372 2.74 -14.36 13.61
N PRO A 373 3.58 -14.18 14.65
CA PRO A 373 3.07 -13.94 16.00
C PRO A 373 2.23 -12.65 16.10
N HIS A 374 2.60 -11.62 15.33
CA HIS A 374 1.92 -10.33 15.32
C HIS A 374 0.65 -10.35 14.46
N VAL A 375 0.60 -11.18 13.41
CA VAL A 375 -0.61 -11.46 12.63
C VAL A 375 -1.61 -12.23 13.49
N THR A 376 -1.15 -13.24 14.23
CA THR A 376 -2.00 -13.97 15.18
C THR A 376 -2.57 -13.04 16.26
N GLU A 377 -1.76 -12.14 16.81
CA GLU A 377 -2.22 -11.12 17.75
C GLU A 377 -3.26 -10.20 17.10
N PHE A 378 -3.03 -9.72 15.88
CA PHE A 378 -3.97 -8.91 15.12
C PHE A 378 -5.34 -9.61 14.96
N ASP A 379 -5.36 -10.87 14.57
CA ASP A 379 -6.61 -11.61 14.36
C ASP A 379 -7.35 -11.88 15.67
N THR A 380 -6.62 -12.10 16.77
CA THR A 380 -7.20 -12.47 18.07
C THR A 380 -7.59 -11.27 18.93
N ASN A 381 -6.99 -10.10 18.71
CA ASN A 381 -7.27 -8.88 19.48
C ASN A 381 -8.35 -7.98 18.88
N GLY A 382 -9.10 -8.47 17.88
CA GLY A 382 -10.11 -7.68 17.18
C GLY A 382 -9.51 -6.68 16.20
N GLN A 383 -8.33 -6.97 15.66
CA GLN A 383 -7.63 -6.19 14.64
C GLN A 383 -7.23 -4.79 15.13
N ASP A 384 -6.88 -4.70 16.41
CA ASP A 384 -6.33 -3.49 17.04
C ASP A 384 -4.84 -3.35 16.69
N LEU A 385 -4.56 -2.52 15.69
CA LEU A 385 -3.19 -2.24 15.27
C LEU A 385 -2.32 -1.56 16.33
N LYS A 386 -2.90 -0.86 17.31
CA LYS A 386 -2.12 -0.25 18.39
C LYS A 386 -1.60 -1.32 19.34
N GLN A 387 -2.41 -2.35 19.62
CA GLN A 387 -1.94 -3.50 20.40
C GLN A 387 -0.91 -4.33 19.64
N VAL A 388 -1.09 -4.52 18.33
CA VAL A 388 -0.06 -5.14 17.49
C VAL A 388 1.24 -4.35 17.56
N LEU A 389 1.19 -3.03 17.35
CA LEU A 389 2.38 -2.18 17.41
C LEU A 389 3.05 -2.25 18.79
N ARG A 390 2.27 -2.24 19.87
CA ARG A 390 2.75 -2.45 21.24
C ARG A 390 3.49 -3.79 21.36
N GLY A 391 2.89 -4.88 20.87
CA GLY A 391 3.51 -6.21 20.87
C GLY A 391 4.82 -6.26 20.09
N ILE A 392 4.91 -5.55 18.96
CA ILE A 392 6.13 -5.41 18.17
C ILE A 392 7.24 -4.72 18.95
N PHE A 393 6.94 -3.61 19.64
CA PHE A 393 7.92 -2.89 20.48
C PHE A 393 8.37 -3.70 21.71
N LEU A 394 7.61 -4.71 22.13
CA LEU A 394 7.95 -5.62 23.22
C LEU A 394 8.62 -6.92 22.74
N SER A 395 8.74 -7.13 21.43
CA SER A 395 9.31 -8.35 20.86
C SER A 395 10.82 -8.40 21.09
N GLU A 396 11.37 -9.62 21.11
CA GLU A 396 12.80 -9.85 21.22
C GLU A 396 13.58 -9.19 20.08
N ASP A 397 13.01 -9.16 18.87
CA ASP A 397 13.64 -8.52 17.72
C ASP A 397 13.81 -7.02 17.87
N PHE A 398 12.89 -6.35 18.60
CA PHE A 398 12.97 -4.90 18.82
C PHE A 398 13.90 -4.54 19.99
N VAL A 399 13.89 -5.34 21.06
CA VAL A 399 14.63 -5.01 22.28
C VAL A 399 16.09 -5.48 22.26
N SER A 400 16.49 -6.26 21.26
CA SER A 400 17.85 -6.81 21.12
C SER A 400 18.66 -6.08 20.04
N PHE A 401 19.85 -5.59 20.40
CA PHE A 401 20.71 -4.72 19.58
C PHE A 401 22.10 -5.29 19.31
#